data_AF-A0A5C6P230-F1
#
_entry.id   AF-A0A5C6P230-F1
#
_cell.length_a   1.000
_cell.length_b   1.000
_cell.length_c   1.000
_cell.angle_alpha   90.00
_cell.angle_beta   90.00
_cell.angle_gamma   90.00
#
_symmetry.space_group_name_H-M   'P 1'
#
loop_
_entity.id
_entity.type
_entity.pdbx_description
1 polymer ?
#
loop_
_entity_poly.entity_id
_entity_poly.type
_entity_poly.pdbx_seq_one_letter_code
_entity_poly.pdbx_strand_id
1 'polypeptide(L)'
;MSFLLRVAGLSLRDRVRSSAIWEELGVEPLLLRVERSQMRWLGHLVRMPPGRLPGEVFRACPFGQVEDRMAGRGEESRGERRGEERRGEERRERRGEERRGEEGKERKGKERKP
;
A
#
# COMPACT_ATOMS: atom_id res chain seq x y z
N MET A 1 24.92 34.78 9.58
CA MET A 1 26.02 34.55 8.61
C MET A 1 27.04 35.70 8.54
N SER A 2 26.96 36.73 9.38
CA SER A 2 27.90 37.88 9.36
C SER A 2 29.27 37.61 10.00
N PHE A 3 29.39 36.63 10.90
CA PHE A 3 30.67 36.29 11.55
C PHE A 3 31.70 35.78 10.55
N LEU A 4 31.35 34.78 9.74
CA LEU A 4 32.24 34.23 8.72
C LEU A 4 32.58 35.24 7.63
N LEU A 5 31.61 36.07 7.23
CA LEU A 5 31.85 37.20 6.33
C LEU A 5 32.92 38.15 6.89
N ARG A 6 32.81 38.53 8.17
CA ARG A 6 33.78 39.43 8.81
C ARG A 6 35.17 38.79 8.96
N VAL A 7 35.24 37.48 9.27
CA VAL A 7 36.49 36.72 9.34
C VAL A 7 37.16 36.64 7.96
N ALA A 8 36.37 36.49 6.89
CA ALA A 8 36.84 36.48 5.51
C ALA A 8 37.09 37.89 4.94
N GLY A 9 36.89 38.97 5.71
CA GLY A 9 37.04 40.35 5.22
C GLY A 9 35.96 40.79 4.21
N LEU A 10 34.86 40.05 4.13
CA LEU A 10 33.75 40.27 3.19
C LEU A 10 32.61 41.06 3.85
N SER A 11 31.94 41.86 3.03
CA SER A 11 30.75 42.63 3.40
C SER A 11 29.48 41.98 2.85
N LEU A 12 28.32 42.36 3.40
CA LEU A 12 27.03 41.94 2.86
C LEU A 12 26.76 42.48 1.44
N ARG A 13 27.49 43.51 0.99
CA ARG A 13 27.37 44.10 -0.35
C ARG A 13 28.04 43.25 -1.42
N ASP A 14 28.99 42.41 -1.03
CA ASP A 14 29.74 41.55 -1.96
C ASP A 14 28.88 40.40 -2.49
N ARG A 15 27.72 40.13 -1.86
CA ARG A 15 26.74 39.10 -2.27
C ARG A 15 27.37 37.72 -2.49
N VAL A 16 28.50 37.45 -1.82
CA VAL A 16 29.23 36.18 -1.90
C VAL A 16 28.36 35.09 -1.28
N ARG A 17 28.23 33.98 -1.99
CA ARG A 17 27.47 32.82 -1.51
C ARG A 17 28.15 32.26 -0.27
N SER A 18 27.37 31.94 0.75
CA SER A 18 27.93 31.37 1.99
C SER A 18 28.75 30.12 1.74
N SER A 19 28.36 29.26 0.78
CA SER A 19 29.14 28.07 0.37
C SER A 19 30.58 28.40 -0.02
N ALA A 20 30.81 29.47 -0.77
CA ALA A 20 32.15 29.90 -1.19
C ALA A 20 32.98 30.38 0.01
N ILE A 21 32.34 30.98 1.02
CA ILE A 21 33.00 31.43 2.26
C ILE A 21 33.41 30.21 3.11
N TRP A 22 32.57 29.18 3.19
CA TRP A 22 32.92 27.94 3.89
C TRP A 22 34.12 27.24 3.23
N GLU A 23 34.14 27.22 1.89
CA GLU A 23 35.22 26.64 1.09
C GLU A 23 36.54 27.42 1.27
N GLU A 24 36.48 28.77 1.21
CA GLU A 24 37.65 29.63 1.41
C GLU A 24 38.22 29.52 2.83
N LEU A 25 37.37 29.47 3.85
CA LEU A 25 37.79 29.37 5.24
C LEU A 25 38.16 27.94 5.66
N GLY A 26 38.05 26.95 4.75
CA GLY A 26 38.32 25.54 5.04
C GLY A 26 37.39 24.96 6.12
N VAL A 27 36.23 25.60 6.34
CA VAL A 27 35.27 25.18 7.36
C VAL A 27 34.31 24.20 6.73
N GLU A 28 34.32 22.97 7.24
CA GLU A 28 33.37 21.93 6.84
C GLU A 28 31.93 22.48 6.91
N PRO A 29 31.21 22.54 5.77
CA PRO A 29 29.81 22.93 5.74
C PRO A 29 29.00 22.13 6.75
N LEU A 30 28.10 22.80 7.46
CA LEU A 30 27.24 22.16 8.46
C LEU A 30 26.48 20.96 7.87
N LEU A 31 26.12 21.04 6.58
CA LEU A 31 25.48 19.95 5.84
C LEU A 31 26.30 18.67 5.86
N LEU A 32 27.60 18.72 5.54
CA LEU A 32 28.46 17.54 5.54
C LEU A 32 28.62 16.94 6.95
N ARG A 33 28.65 17.78 7.99
CA ARG A 33 28.66 17.31 9.39
C ARG A 33 27.36 16.61 9.78
N VAL A 34 26.23 17.17 9.36
CA VAL A 34 24.90 16.60 9.61
C VAL A 34 24.74 15.29 8.84
N GLU A 35 25.06 15.25 7.55
CA GLU A 35 25.00 14.05 6.72
C GLU A 35 25.89 12.92 7.25
N ARG A 36 27.15 13.22 7.62
CA ARG A 36 28.01 12.21 8.26
C ARG A 36 27.41 11.69 9.56
N SER A 37 26.78 12.56 10.36
CA SER A 37 26.15 12.14 11.62
C SER A 37 24.90 11.30 11.38
N GLN A 38 24.11 11.64 10.36
CA GLN A 38 22.97 10.85 9.91
C GLN A 38 23.42 9.47 9.41
N MET A 39 24.49 9.40 8.61
CA MET A 39 25.03 8.13 8.12
C MET A 39 25.57 7.24 9.25
N ARG A 40 26.27 7.82 10.24
CA ARG A 40 26.68 7.06 11.44
C ARG A 40 25.48 6.53 12.22
N TRP A 41 24.46 7.37 12.41
CA TRP A 41 23.24 6.99 13.11
C TRP A 41 22.47 5.89 12.36
N LEU A 42 22.36 5.99 11.04
CA LEU A 42 21.77 4.98 10.18
C LEU A 42 22.53 3.66 10.26
N GLY A 43 23.87 3.71 10.23
CA GLY A 43 24.71 2.53 10.40
C GLY A 43 24.48 1.83 11.74
N HIS A 44 24.25 2.60 12.82
CA HIS A 44 23.86 2.05 14.11
C HIS A 44 22.49 1.37 14.06
N LEU A 45 21.52 1.99 13.41
CA LEU A 45 20.17 1.49 13.27
C LEU A 45 20.11 0.16 12.49
N VAL A 46 20.90 0.05 11.41
CA VAL A 46 21.01 -1.17 10.59
C VAL A 46 21.65 -2.32 11.37
N ARG A 47 22.67 -2.03 12.19
CA ARG A 47 23.38 -3.03 13.02
C ARG A 47 22.62 -3.38 14.31
N MET A 48 21.49 -2.73 14.57
CA MET A 48 20.74 -2.90 15.80
C MET A 48 20.04 -4.27 15.83
N PRO A 49 20.16 -5.04 16.94
CA PRO A 49 19.47 -6.32 17.08
C PRO A 49 17.94 -6.13 17.09
N PRO A 50 17.16 -7.18 16.75
CA PRO A 50 15.70 -7.16 16.88
C PRO A 50 15.28 -6.99 18.36
N GLY A 51 14.05 -6.53 18.62
CA GLY A 51 13.57 -6.21 19.97
C GLY A 51 13.78 -4.75 20.38
N ARG A 52 14.31 -3.90 19.47
CA ARG A 52 14.56 -2.48 19.74
C ARG A 52 13.67 -1.60 18.89
N LEU A 53 12.79 -0.85 19.55
CA LEU A 53 11.79 0.02 18.94
C LEU A 53 12.32 0.89 17.79
N PRO A 54 13.45 1.61 17.89
CA PRO A 54 13.92 2.43 16.77
C PRO A 54 14.26 1.63 15.52
N GLY A 55 14.91 0.46 15.69
CA GLY A 55 15.26 -0.43 14.58
C GLY A 55 14.06 -1.18 14.01
N GLU A 56 13.05 -1.46 14.83
CA GLU A 56 11.79 -2.06 14.40
C GLU A 56 10.94 -1.08 13.60
N VAL A 57 10.77 0.15 14.09
CA VAL A 57 10.05 1.22 13.37
C VAL A 57 10.72 1.53 12.04
N PHE A 58 12.06 1.56 12.01
CA PHE A 58 12.80 1.77 10.77
C PHE A 58 12.61 0.64 9.76
N ARG A 59 12.61 -0.63 10.22
CA ARG A 59 12.38 -1.81 9.36
C ARG A 59 10.92 -1.95 8.91
N ALA A 60 9.98 -1.44 9.68
CA ALA A 60 8.56 -1.61 9.43
C ALA A 60 8.04 -0.90 8.17
N CYS A 61 8.85 -0.04 7.52
CA CYS A 61 8.49 0.71 6.29
C CYS A 61 6.98 1.04 6.20
N PRO A 62 6.43 1.82 7.16
CA PRO A 62 4.98 2.01 7.28
C PRO A 62 4.35 2.73 6.09
N PHE A 63 5.16 3.31 5.19
CA PHE A 63 4.71 4.02 4.00
C PHE A 63 4.36 3.11 2.81
N GLY A 64 4.69 1.81 2.84
CA GLY A 64 4.40 0.87 1.74
C GLY A 64 3.02 0.20 1.79
N GLN A 65 2.33 0.23 2.93
CA GLN A 65 1.09 -0.55 3.15
C GLN A 65 -0.19 0.13 2.63
N VAL A 66 -0.09 1.32 2.06
CA VAL A 66 -1.27 2.07 1.59
C VAL A 66 -1.81 1.50 0.27
N GLU A 67 -0.98 0.83 -0.53
CA GLU A 67 -1.39 0.24 -1.81
C GLU A 67 -2.11 -1.11 -1.64
N ASP A 68 -1.67 -1.95 -0.70
CA ASP A 68 -2.28 -3.27 -0.45
C ASP A 68 -3.73 -3.17 0.08
N ARG A 69 -4.09 -2.05 0.73
CA ARG A 69 -5.47 -1.81 1.18
C ARG A 69 -6.44 -1.50 0.05
N MET A 70 -5.96 -1.12 -1.14
CA MET A 70 -6.82 -0.88 -2.30
C MET A 70 -7.04 -2.12 -3.16
N ALA A 71 -6.14 -3.11 -3.10
CA ALA A 71 -6.25 -4.35 -3.89
C ALA A 71 -7.29 -5.35 -3.36
N GLY A 72 -7.69 -5.26 -2.08
CA GLY A 72 -8.61 -6.22 -1.45
C GLY A 72 -10.11 -5.97 -1.65
N ARG A 73 -10.52 -4.88 -2.29
CA ARG A 73 -11.95 -4.48 -2.40
C ARG A 73 -12.63 -4.98 -3.68
N GLY A 74 -12.23 -6.13 -4.21
CA GLY A 74 -12.75 -6.69 -5.47
C GLY A 74 -13.20 -8.16 -5.41
N GLU A 75 -12.94 -8.88 -4.32
CA GLU A 75 -13.21 -10.32 -4.24
C GLU A 75 -14.59 -10.66 -3.66
N GLU A 76 -15.17 -9.78 -2.84
CA GLU A 76 -16.46 -9.98 -2.19
C GLU A 76 -17.62 -10.12 -3.20
N SER A 77 -17.57 -9.38 -4.31
CA SER A 77 -18.60 -9.40 -5.36
C SER A 77 -18.58 -10.65 -6.28
N ARG A 78 -17.56 -11.51 -6.17
CA ARG A 78 -17.48 -12.76 -6.98
C ARG A 78 -18.17 -13.95 -6.29
N GLY A 79 -18.22 -13.94 -4.95
CA GLY A 79 -18.89 -14.99 -4.18
C GLY A 79 -20.42 -14.94 -4.31
N GLU A 80 -21.00 -13.74 -4.24
CA GLU A 80 -22.46 -13.55 -4.33
C GLU A 80 -23.02 -13.94 -5.71
N ARG A 81 -22.36 -13.53 -6.81
CA ARG A 81 -22.80 -13.90 -8.17
C ARG A 81 -22.81 -15.42 -8.38
N ARG A 82 -21.80 -16.14 -7.88
CA ARG A 82 -21.77 -17.62 -7.95
C ARG A 82 -22.86 -18.27 -7.09
N GLY A 83 -23.25 -17.65 -5.98
CA GLY A 83 -24.32 -18.15 -5.12
C GLY A 83 -25.72 -17.95 -5.74
N GLU A 84 -25.94 -16.82 -6.39
CA GLU A 84 -27.20 -16.53 -7.11
C GLU A 84 -27.37 -17.42 -8.35
N GLU A 85 -26.30 -17.67 -9.11
CA GLU A 85 -26.34 -18.55 -10.27
C GLU A 85 -26.77 -19.97 -9.89
N ARG A 86 -26.17 -20.53 -8.83
CA ARG A 86 -26.52 -21.87 -8.33
C ARG A 86 -27.96 -21.96 -7.80
N ARG A 87 -28.42 -20.93 -7.09
CA ARG A 87 -29.83 -20.85 -6.63
C ARG A 87 -30.81 -20.68 -7.79
N GLY A 88 -30.40 -19.98 -8.85
CA GLY A 88 -31.18 -19.82 -10.07
C GLY A 88 -31.32 -21.12 -10.84
N GLU A 89 -30.24 -21.91 -10.93
CA GLU A 89 -30.21 -23.21 -11.58
C GLU A 89 -31.09 -24.24 -10.85
N GLU A 90 -30.97 -24.35 -9.52
CA GLU A 90 -31.84 -25.21 -8.69
C GLU A 90 -33.33 -24.86 -8.82
N ARG A 91 -33.66 -23.56 -8.90
CA ARG A 91 -35.06 -23.13 -9.10
C ARG A 91 -35.59 -23.50 -10.48
N ARG A 92 -34.74 -23.51 -11.51
CA ARG A 92 -35.13 -23.92 -12.87
C ARG A 92 -35.32 -25.42 -12.97
N GLU A 93 -34.49 -26.22 -12.32
CA GLU A 93 -34.66 -27.68 -12.23
C GLU A 93 -35.98 -28.05 -11.56
N ARG A 94 -36.27 -27.48 -10.38
CA ARG A 94 -37.53 -27.76 -9.66
C ARG A 94 -38.76 -27.43 -10.51
N ARG A 95 -38.73 -26.32 -11.27
CA ARG A 95 -39.83 -25.92 -12.17
C ARG A 95 -39.94 -26.82 -13.40
N GLY A 96 -38.84 -27.44 -13.82
CA GLY A 96 -38.81 -28.41 -14.92
C GLY A 96 -39.38 -29.77 -14.50
N GLU A 97 -39.11 -30.22 -13.27
CA GLU A 97 -39.69 -31.44 -12.71
C GLU A 97 -41.19 -31.30 -12.46
N GLU A 98 -41.66 -30.14 -11.97
CA GLU A 98 -43.08 -29.86 -11.77
C GLU A 98 -43.88 -29.99 -13.08
N ARG A 99 -43.36 -29.43 -14.18
CA ARG A 99 -43.98 -29.52 -15.52
C ARG A 99 -44.04 -30.95 -16.05
N ARG A 100 -43.00 -31.77 -15.79
CA ARG A 100 -43.00 -33.20 -16.17
C ARG A 100 -44.00 -34.02 -15.36
N GLY A 101 -44.26 -33.62 -14.11
CA GLY A 101 -45.29 -34.23 -13.26
C GLY A 101 -46.72 -33.93 -13.71
N GLU A 102 -46.97 -32.74 -14.26
CA GLU A 102 -48.27 -32.36 -14.83
C GLU A 102 -48.55 -33.07 -16.16
N GLU A 103 -47.57 -33.14 -17.08
CA GLU A 103 -47.72 -33.86 -18.36
C GLU A 103 -47.93 -35.38 -18.18
N GLY A 104 -47.37 -35.98 -17.12
CA GLY A 104 -47.54 -37.40 -16.79
C GLY A 104 -48.94 -37.76 -16.27
N LYS A 105 -49.65 -36.79 -15.65
CA LYS A 105 -51.04 -36.99 -15.21
C LYS A 105 -52.03 -36.87 -16.37
N GLU A 106 -51.75 -36.03 -17.36
CA GLU A 106 -52.60 -35.86 -18.54
C GLU A 106 -52.59 -37.10 -19.45
N ARG A 107 -51.46 -37.83 -19.53
CA ARG A 107 -51.37 -39.08 -20.30
C ARG A 107 -52.11 -40.27 -19.67
N LYS A 108 -52.25 -40.32 -18.34
CA LYS A 108 -52.99 -41.41 -17.65
C LYS A 108 -54.52 -41.30 -17.70
N GLY A 109 -55.07 -40.20 -18.25
CA GLY A 109 -56.51 -40.02 -18.46
C GLY A 109 -57.06 -40.58 -19.78
N LYS A 110 -56.21 -40.98 -20.73
CA LYS A 110 -56.64 -41.42 -22.08
C LYS A 110 -56.69 -42.94 -22.29
N GLU A 111 -56.26 -43.76 -21.33
CA GLU A 111 -56.38 -45.23 -21.39
C GLU A 111 -57.28 -45.77 -20.28
N ARG A 112 -58.54 -45.32 -20.26
CA ARG A 112 -59.63 -46.07 -19.63
C ARG A 112 -60.90 -45.91 -20.44
N LYS A 113 -61.10 -46.80 -21.40
CA LYS A 113 -62.44 -47.24 -21.84
C LYS A 113 -62.33 -48.68 -22.36
N PRO A 114 -63.12 -49.62 -21.81
CA PRO A 114 -63.34 -50.92 -22.45
C PRO A 114 -64.20 -50.75 -23.71
#